data_AF-A0A7S2XVJ1-F1
#
_entry.id   AF-A0A7S2XVJ1-F1
#
_cell.length_a   1.000
_cell.length_b   1.000
_cell.length_c   1.000
_cell.angle_alpha   90.00
_cell.angle_beta   90.00
_cell.angle_gamma   90.00
#
_symmetry.space_group_name_H-M   'P 1'
#
loop_
_entity.id
_entity.type
_entity.pdbx_description
1 polymer ?
#
loop_
_entity_poly.entity_id
_entity_poly.type
_entity_poly.pdbx_seq_one_letter_code
_entity_poly.pdbx_strand_id
1 'polypeptide(L)'
;EKNRPKVTLVDHVMAKRMRQEDYLPFQMNPLETLKVFSRSHLLFRVAIIVFLYYTGVWAIVSTLMIYVTRQFAFTQMMVGQLLSAFGVCTMFAEGVLVRIMVPRLGERLTLQIGLLGFACQCITIGLAKDTWVLYLSMLFSVLSNLVYPALSSMVSRGVGPNQVGVALGAMNGVKALTEGFGPLCFGALLFQFEDTRLPGAPYLIAAMFAIGALLASYSLKEDGSMGRDGVEMEDIQHEEEAEGLLDTFLKVEGTNSEG
;
A
#
# COMPACT_ATOMS: atom_id res chain seq x y z
N GLU A 1 24.44 -52.44 -10.85
CA GLU A 1 24.33 -51.46 -11.96
C GLU A 1 22.88 -50.99 -12.04
N LYS A 2 22.58 -49.82 -11.46
CA LYS A 2 22.23 -48.57 -12.16
C LYS A 2 20.70 -48.40 -12.21
N ASN A 3 20.09 -47.91 -11.13
CA ASN A 3 19.86 -46.47 -10.88
C ASN A 3 19.15 -45.78 -12.07
N ARG A 4 17.84 -45.54 -11.93
CA ARG A 4 17.03 -44.37 -12.40
C ARG A 4 15.55 -44.77 -12.67
N PRO A 5 14.57 -43.86 -12.52
CA PRO A 5 14.40 -42.90 -11.42
C PRO A 5 12.92 -42.76 -10.96
N LYS A 6 12.70 -42.30 -9.72
CA LYS A 6 11.41 -42.00 -9.06
C LYS A 6 10.65 -40.78 -9.65
N VAL A 7 10.63 -40.60 -10.96
CA VAL A 7 10.14 -39.36 -11.60
C VAL A 7 8.64 -39.37 -11.91
N THR A 8 8.01 -40.53 -12.07
CA THR A 8 6.62 -40.61 -12.56
C THR A 8 5.53 -40.28 -11.55
N LEU A 9 5.78 -40.43 -10.24
CA LEU A 9 4.75 -40.19 -9.21
C LEU A 9 4.63 -38.70 -8.84
N VAL A 10 5.75 -37.97 -8.82
CA VAL A 10 5.77 -36.53 -8.55
C VAL A 10 5.12 -35.78 -9.70
N ASP A 11 5.34 -36.19 -10.95
CA ASP A 11 4.69 -35.58 -12.12
C ASP A 11 3.18 -35.82 -12.13
N HIS A 12 2.69 -36.99 -11.69
CA HIS A 12 1.25 -37.25 -11.59
C HIS A 12 0.59 -36.51 -10.41
N VAL A 13 1.29 -36.35 -9.28
CA VAL A 13 0.79 -35.56 -8.14
C VAL A 13 0.85 -34.06 -8.44
N MET A 14 1.91 -33.58 -9.10
CA MET A 14 2.04 -32.19 -9.56
C MET A 14 1.05 -31.87 -10.67
N ALA A 15 0.84 -32.77 -11.64
CA ALA A 15 -0.16 -32.59 -12.69
C ALA A 15 -1.60 -32.69 -12.19
N LYS A 16 -1.84 -33.34 -11.03
CA LYS A 16 -3.15 -33.36 -10.37
C LYS A 16 -3.37 -32.11 -9.50
N ARG A 17 -2.31 -31.54 -8.91
CA ARG A 17 -2.36 -30.26 -8.18
C ARG A 17 -2.56 -29.06 -9.13
N MET A 18 -1.90 -29.05 -10.29
CA MET A 18 -2.07 -28.01 -11.31
C MET A 18 -3.40 -28.09 -12.07
N ARG A 19 -4.19 -29.16 -11.91
CA ARG A 19 -5.51 -29.29 -12.57
C ARG A 19 -6.68 -28.83 -11.69
N GLN A 20 -6.41 -28.40 -10.47
CA GLN A 20 -7.41 -27.85 -9.54
C GLN A 20 -7.30 -26.31 -9.41
N GLU A 21 -6.37 -25.69 -10.15
CA GLU A 21 -6.24 -24.22 -10.33
C GLU A 21 -7.07 -23.67 -11.49
N ASP A 22 -7.83 -24.51 -12.20
CA ASP A 22 -8.74 -24.07 -13.25
C ASP A 22 -10.19 -24.14 -12.78
N TYR A 23 -10.84 -22.97 -12.80
CA TYR A 23 -12.27 -22.72 -12.61
C TYR A 23 -12.79 -22.59 -11.16
N LEU A 24 -12.26 -21.63 -10.40
CA LEU A 24 -13.21 -20.72 -9.74
C LEU A 24 -13.76 -19.82 -10.85
N PRO A 25 -15.05 -19.97 -11.25
CA PRO A 25 -15.62 -19.07 -12.24
C PRO A 25 -15.37 -17.65 -11.76
N PHE A 26 -14.97 -16.80 -12.70
CA PHE A 26 -14.87 -15.36 -12.54
C PHE A 26 -16.24 -14.79 -12.16
N GLN A 27 -16.71 -15.05 -10.93
CA GLN A 27 -17.75 -14.29 -10.28
C GLN A 27 -17.09 -13.03 -9.74
N MET A 28 -16.56 -12.22 -10.66
CA MET A 28 -16.29 -10.82 -10.39
C MET A 28 -17.64 -10.13 -10.32
N ASN A 29 -18.28 -10.20 -9.16
CA ASN A 29 -19.11 -9.10 -8.70
C ASN A 29 -18.16 -8.08 -8.06
N PRO A 30 -17.65 -7.08 -8.80
CA PRO A 30 -16.79 -6.04 -8.23
C PRO A 30 -17.44 -5.33 -7.03
N LEU A 31 -18.77 -5.38 -6.95
CA LEU A 31 -19.58 -4.83 -5.85
C LEU A 31 -19.65 -5.73 -4.61
N GLU A 32 -19.54 -7.06 -4.73
CA GLU A 32 -19.48 -7.96 -3.56
C GLU A 32 -18.08 -7.96 -2.92
N THR A 33 -17.03 -7.82 -3.73
CA THR A 33 -15.66 -7.60 -3.24
C THR A 33 -15.50 -6.26 -2.52
N LEU A 34 -16.24 -5.23 -2.96
CA LEU A 34 -16.36 -3.93 -2.27
C LEU A 34 -17.06 -4.03 -0.90
N LYS A 35 -17.99 -4.98 -0.72
CA LYS A 35 -18.71 -5.20 0.54
C LYS A 35 -17.88 -5.92 1.60
N VAL A 36 -16.97 -6.81 1.19
CA VAL A 36 -15.99 -7.46 2.08
C VAL A 36 -14.97 -6.43 2.62
N PHE A 37 -14.62 -5.42 1.81
CA PHE A 37 -13.75 -4.31 2.21
C PHE A 37 -14.36 -3.41 3.31
N SER A 38 -15.69 -3.38 3.41
CA SER A 38 -16.42 -2.59 4.41
C SER A 38 -16.53 -3.26 5.78
N ARG A 39 -16.04 -4.50 5.96
CA ARG A 39 -16.21 -5.26 7.22
C ARG A 39 -15.00 -5.26 8.16
N SER A 40 -13.78 -5.03 7.68
CA SER A 40 -12.61 -4.91 8.58
C SER A 40 -12.26 -3.44 8.81
N HIS A 41 -12.44 -2.98 10.07
CA HIS A 41 -12.05 -1.64 10.50
C HIS A 41 -10.59 -1.28 10.14
N LEU A 42 -9.72 -2.29 9.96
CA LEU A 42 -8.33 -2.14 9.58
C LEU A 42 -8.15 -1.67 8.13
N LEU A 43 -8.83 -2.30 7.15
CA LEU A 43 -8.72 -1.92 5.74
C LEU A 43 -9.24 -0.51 5.48
N PHE A 44 -10.32 -0.12 6.16
CA PHE A 44 -10.83 1.25 6.08
C PHE A 44 -9.83 2.29 6.64
N ARG A 45 -9.15 1.98 7.75
CA ARG A 45 -8.10 2.86 8.30
C ARG A 45 -6.89 2.97 7.38
N VAL A 46 -6.45 1.86 6.79
CA VAL A 46 -5.36 1.88 5.81
C VAL A 46 -5.75 2.66 4.56
N ALA A 47 -6.97 2.51 4.07
CA ALA A 47 -7.49 3.30 2.95
C ALA A 47 -7.49 4.81 3.24
N ILE A 48 -7.87 5.23 4.45
CA ILE A 48 -7.75 6.63 4.88
C ILE A 48 -6.29 7.10 4.86
N ILE A 49 -5.36 6.32 5.42
CA ILE A 49 -3.92 6.67 5.43
C ILE A 49 -3.38 6.81 4.00
N VAL A 50 -3.70 5.85 3.13
CA VAL A 50 -3.35 5.85 1.70
C VAL A 50 -3.91 7.11 1.04
N PHE A 51 -5.18 7.43 1.26
CA PHE A 51 -5.82 8.61 0.69
C PHE A 51 -5.13 9.91 1.13
N LEU A 52 -4.92 10.10 2.44
CA LEU A 52 -4.27 11.31 2.97
C LEU A 52 -2.82 11.44 2.47
N TYR A 53 -2.06 10.34 2.51
CA TYR A 53 -0.67 10.32 2.07
C TYR A 53 -0.54 10.63 0.58
N TYR A 54 -1.24 9.88 -0.28
CA TYR A 54 -1.16 10.08 -1.71
C TYR A 54 -1.69 11.44 -2.15
N THR A 55 -2.65 12.02 -1.42
CA THR A 55 -3.15 13.37 -1.69
C THR A 55 -2.02 14.38 -1.58
N GLY A 56 -1.22 14.29 -0.50
CA GLY A 56 -0.02 15.11 -0.35
C GLY A 56 1.05 14.81 -1.39
N VAL A 57 1.30 13.53 -1.72
CA VAL A 57 2.32 13.15 -2.71
C VAL A 57 2.02 13.78 -4.07
N TRP A 58 0.76 13.73 -4.51
CA TRP A 58 0.35 14.33 -5.77
C TRP A 58 0.45 15.86 -5.77
N ALA A 59 0.39 16.52 -4.61
CA ALA A 59 0.73 17.94 -4.51
C ALA A 59 2.15 18.21 -5.00
N ILE A 60 3.13 17.42 -4.55
CA ILE A 60 4.53 17.56 -4.98
C ILE A 60 4.66 17.18 -6.45
N VAL A 61 4.19 16.00 -6.85
CA VAL A 61 4.40 15.47 -8.21
C VAL A 61 3.82 16.40 -9.28
N SER A 62 2.64 16.98 -9.04
CA SER A 62 1.98 17.85 -10.02
C SER A 62 2.49 19.29 -10.04
N THR A 63 2.89 19.85 -8.89
CA THR A 63 3.17 21.28 -8.78
C THR A 63 4.65 21.64 -8.61
N LEU A 64 5.50 20.71 -8.16
CA LEU A 64 6.89 21.01 -7.80
C LEU A 64 7.66 21.66 -8.95
N MET A 65 7.51 21.14 -10.17
CA MET A 65 8.20 21.69 -11.35
C MET A 65 7.78 23.11 -11.67
N ILE A 66 6.48 23.40 -11.55
CA ILE A 66 5.93 24.75 -11.75
C ILE A 66 6.45 25.68 -10.66
N TYR A 67 6.41 25.22 -9.41
CA TYR A 67 6.88 25.98 -8.24
C TYR A 67 8.35 26.36 -8.35
N VAL A 68 9.25 25.41 -8.62
CA VAL A 68 10.69 25.70 -8.73
C VAL A 68 11.02 26.60 -9.92
N THR A 69 10.29 26.45 -11.02
CA THR A 69 10.49 27.30 -12.21
C THR A 69 10.02 28.73 -11.96
N ARG A 70 8.88 28.92 -11.29
CA ARG A 70 8.32 30.26 -11.04
C ARG A 70 8.99 30.99 -9.88
N GLN A 71 9.28 30.31 -8.77
CA GLN A 71 9.80 30.96 -7.55
C GLN A 71 11.33 31.07 -7.53
N PHE A 72 12.03 30.10 -8.11
CA PHE A 72 13.50 30.06 -8.09
C PHE A 72 14.13 30.31 -9.45
N ALA A 73 13.32 30.65 -10.47
CA ALA A 73 13.75 30.86 -11.85
C ALA A 73 14.66 29.74 -12.38
N PHE A 74 14.36 28.49 -11.99
CA PHE A 74 15.16 27.34 -12.37
C PHE A 74 15.27 27.23 -13.89
N THR A 75 16.50 27.08 -14.39
CA THR A 75 16.74 26.71 -15.78
C THR A 75 16.42 25.24 -16.00
N GLN A 76 16.17 24.85 -17.25
CA GLN A 76 15.86 23.46 -17.60
C GLN A 76 16.96 22.46 -17.17
N MET A 77 18.22 22.90 -17.15
CA MET A 77 19.35 22.12 -16.63
C MET A 77 19.22 21.85 -15.13
N MET A 78 18.86 22.87 -14.33
CA MET A 78 18.70 22.74 -12.88
C MET A 78 17.52 21.83 -12.51
N VAL A 79 16.43 21.90 -13.27
CA VAL A 79 15.30 20.97 -13.13
C VAL A 79 15.75 19.54 -13.39
N GLY A 80 16.53 19.30 -14.46
CA GLY A 80 17.10 17.99 -14.76
C GLY A 80 18.03 17.46 -13.66
N GLN A 81 18.86 18.33 -13.07
CA GLN A 81 19.71 17.98 -11.93
C GLN A 81 18.89 17.60 -10.69
N LEU A 82 17.82 18.34 -10.41
CA LEU A 82 16.93 18.08 -9.29
C LEU A 82 16.20 16.73 -9.45
N LEU A 83 15.68 16.46 -10.64
CA LEU A 83 15.05 15.16 -10.97
C LEU A 83 16.04 14.00 -10.90
N SER A 84 17.26 14.22 -11.37
CA SER A 84 18.32 13.21 -11.29
C SER A 84 18.66 12.89 -9.83
N ALA A 85 18.81 13.93 -8.99
CA ALA A 85 19.04 13.76 -7.56
C ALA A 85 17.86 13.02 -6.88
N PHE A 86 16.63 13.37 -7.21
CA PHE A 86 15.43 12.67 -6.72
C PHE A 86 15.43 11.19 -7.13
N GLY A 87 15.72 10.88 -8.39
CA GLY A 87 15.80 9.51 -8.90
C GLY A 87 16.86 8.67 -8.19
N VAL A 88 18.06 9.23 -7.96
CA VAL A 88 19.12 8.55 -7.18
C VAL A 88 18.66 8.30 -5.75
N CYS A 89 18.01 9.27 -5.11
CA CYS A 89 17.45 9.13 -3.77
C CYS A 89 16.39 8.01 -3.69
N THR A 90 15.49 7.94 -4.67
CA THR A 90 14.46 6.90 -4.76
C THR A 90 15.06 5.52 -5.01
N MET A 91 16.01 5.41 -5.93
CA MET A 91 16.72 4.15 -6.19
C MET A 91 17.44 3.63 -4.92
N PHE A 92 18.07 4.53 -4.17
CA PHE A 92 18.71 4.19 -2.90
C PHE A 92 17.69 3.76 -1.83
N ALA A 93 16.56 4.47 -1.74
CA ALA A 93 15.50 4.15 -0.80
C ALA A 93 14.93 2.74 -1.05
N GLU A 94 14.51 2.45 -2.27
CA GLU A 94 13.88 1.17 -2.62
C GLU A 94 14.89 0.01 -2.65
N GLY A 95 16.11 0.26 -3.13
CA GLY A 95 17.14 -0.78 -3.27
C GLY A 95 17.80 -1.18 -1.96
N VAL A 96 18.06 -0.21 -1.08
CA VAL A 96 18.86 -0.41 0.15
C VAL A 96 18.01 -0.17 1.39
N LEU A 97 17.37 1.00 1.49
CA LEU A 97 16.77 1.43 2.74
C LEU A 97 15.56 0.58 3.15
N VAL A 98 14.71 0.22 2.19
CA VAL A 98 13.56 -0.68 2.41
C VAL A 98 14.02 -2.05 2.95
N ARG A 99 15.07 -2.63 2.36
CA ARG A 99 15.60 -3.94 2.77
C ARG A 99 16.18 -3.96 4.19
N ILE A 100 16.65 -2.82 4.69
CA ILE A 100 17.22 -2.71 6.03
C ILE A 100 16.15 -2.33 7.06
N MET A 101 15.31 -1.35 6.74
CA MET A 101 14.35 -0.77 7.69
C MET A 101 13.16 -1.69 7.97
N VAL A 102 12.56 -2.29 6.93
CA VAL A 102 11.39 -3.15 7.08
C VAL A 102 11.65 -4.34 8.03
N PRO A 103 12.73 -5.15 7.89
CA PRO A 103 12.96 -6.27 8.79
C PRO A 103 13.48 -5.86 10.17
N ARG A 104 14.10 -4.67 10.33
CA ARG A 104 14.65 -4.24 11.62
C ARG A 104 13.66 -3.49 12.50
N LEU A 105 12.83 -2.64 11.92
CA LEU A 105 11.91 -1.75 12.65
C LEU A 105 10.47 -2.26 12.60
N GLY A 106 10.17 -3.21 11.72
CA GLY A 106 8.80 -3.64 11.44
C GLY A 106 8.05 -2.64 10.57
N GLU A 107 6.90 -3.08 10.06
CA GLU A 107 6.12 -2.34 9.07
C GLU A 107 5.54 -1.04 9.62
N ARG A 108 5.03 -1.07 10.86
CA ARG A 108 4.38 0.08 11.49
C ARG A 108 5.33 1.24 11.73
N LEU A 109 6.49 0.99 12.35
CA LEU A 109 7.50 2.02 12.56
C LEU A 109 8.08 2.51 11.23
N THR A 110 8.28 1.61 10.26
CA THR A 110 8.74 1.99 8.92
C THR A 110 7.75 2.94 8.24
N LEU A 111 6.44 2.64 8.33
CA LEU A 111 5.38 3.52 7.83
C LEU A 111 5.41 4.89 8.52
N GLN A 112 5.52 4.92 9.85
CA GLN A 112 5.56 6.16 10.62
C GLN A 112 6.78 7.03 10.28
N ILE A 113 7.96 6.42 10.16
CA ILE A 113 9.20 7.10 9.76
C ILE A 113 9.06 7.67 8.34
N GLY A 114 8.45 6.91 7.42
CA GLY A 114 8.21 7.39 6.07
C GLY A 114 7.22 8.55 6.01
N LEU A 115 6.12 8.48 6.76
CA LEU A 115 5.14 9.56 6.87
C LEU A 115 5.74 10.83 7.49
N LEU A 116 6.59 10.67 8.50
CA LEU A 116 7.31 11.78 9.13
C LEU A 116 8.33 12.39 8.15
N GLY A 117 9.07 11.56 7.42
CA GLY A 117 9.96 11.99 6.34
C GLY A 117 9.22 12.79 5.27
N PHE A 118 8.04 12.33 4.86
CA PHE A 118 7.18 13.03 3.91
C PHE A 118 6.68 14.38 4.46
N ALA A 119 6.24 14.43 5.72
CA ALA A 119 5.86 15.69 6.35
C ALA A 119 7.03 16.68 6.40
N CYS A 120 8.21 16.23 6.80
CA CYS A 120 9.43 17.04 6.79
C CYS A 120 9.80 17.52 5.38
N GLN A 121 9.68 16.67 4.37
CA GLN A 121 9.89 17.04 2.97
C GLN A 121 8.94 18.17 2.55
N CYS A 122 7.64 18.01 2.78
CA CYS A 122 6.63 19.02 2.48
C CYS A 122 6.87 20.35 3.21
N ILE A 123 7.22 20.31 4.49
CA ILE A 123 7.55 21.50 5.29
C ILE A 123 8.79 22.20 4.73
N THR A 124 9.82 21.43 4.39
CA THR A 124 11.09 21.94 3.84
C THR A 124 10.85 22.64 2.49
N ILE A 125 10.03 22.05 1.62
CA ILE A 125 9.66 22.66 0.33
C ILE A 125 8.78 23.90 0.56
N GLY A 126 7.80 23.83 1.46
CA GLY A 126 6.89 24.95 1.75
C GLY A 126 7.56 26.18 2.35
N LEU A 127 8.68 25.98 3.07
CA LEU A 127 9.50 27.04 3.68
C LEU A 127 10.77 27.35 2.87
N ALA A 128 10.95 26.74 1.70
CA ALA A 128 12.14 26.94 0.89
C ALA A 128 12.26 28.41 0.46
N LYS A 129 13.36 29.04 0.86
CA LYS A 129 13.77 30.38 0.39
C LYS A 129 14.96 30.33 -0.56
N ASP A 130 15.78 29.30 -0.42
CA ASP A 130 16.99 29.08 -1.20
C ASP A 130 16.93 27.76 -1.96
N THR A 131 17.54 27.72 -3.13
CA THR A 131 17.65 26.54 -4.01
C THR A 131 18.25 25.32 -3.29
N TRP A 132 19.19 25.54 -2.37
CA TRP A 132 19.82 24.44 -1.61
C TRP A 132 18.83 23.70 -0.70
N VAL A 133 17.79 24.39 -0.21
CA VAL A 133 16.74 23.80 0.64
C VAL A 133 15.93 22.76 -0.14
N LEU A 134 15.77 22.94 -1.45
CA LEU A 134 15.11 21.95 -2.31
C LEU A 134 15.94 20.66 -2.43
N TYR A 135 17.26 20.76 -2.53
CA TYR A 135 18.13 19.57 -2.51
C TYR A 135 18.09 18.86 -1.15
N LEU A 136 18.01 19.62 -0.05
CA LEU A 136 17.82 19.05 1.29
C LEU A 136 16.49 18.30 1.40
N SER A 137 15.42 18.79 0.75
CA SER A 137 14.13 18.09 0.70
C SER A 137 14.21 16.70 0.05
N MET A 138 15.17 16.49 -0.87
CA MET A 138 15.37 15.19 -1.52
C MET A 138 15.90 14.14 -0.54
N LEU A 139 16.70 14.54 0.44
CA LEU A 139 17.14 13.63 1.52
C LEU A 139 15.95 13.16 2.36
N PHE A 140 15.01 14.05 2.67
CA PHE A 140 13.76 13.66 3.35
C PHE A 140 12.88 12.77 2.49
N SER A 141 12.93 12.93 1.16
CA SER A 141 12.23 12.05 0.23
C SER A 141 12.72 10.59 0.29
N VAL A 142 13.98 10.36 0.67
CA VAL A 142 14.50 9.00 0.83
C VAL A 142 13.68 8.26 1.89
N LEU A 143 13.28 8.95 2.97
CA LEU A 143 12.44 8.37 4.02
C LEU A 143 11.00 8.16 3.54
N SER A 144 10.42 9.12 2.82
CA SER A 144 9.03 9.02 2.34
C SER A 144 8.81 7.84 1.38
N ASN A 145 9.83 7.47 0.61
CA ASN A 145 9.78 6.33 -0.30
C ASN A 145 9.52 4.98 0.40
N LEU A 146 9.69 4.89 1.73
CA LEU A 146 9.40 3.66 2.49
C LEU A 146 7.90 3.46 2.75
N VAL A 147 7.08 4.49 2.58
CA VAL A 147 5.65 4.44 2.88
C VAL A 147 4.93 3.41 2.01
N TYR A 148 5.23 3.37 0.70
CA TYR A 148 4.57 2.45 -0.22
C TYR A 148 4.84 0.97 0.10
N PRO A 149 6.09 0.49 0.22
CA PRO A 149 6.36 -0.91 0.57
C PRO A 149 5.84 -1.26 1.96
N ALA A 150 5.89 -0.35 2.93
CA ALA A 150 5.32 -0.58 4.25
C ALA A 150 3.79 -0.76 4.19
N LEU A 151 3.07 0.11 3.49
CA LEU A 151 1.63 -0.02 3.28
C LEU A 151 1.26 -1.31 2.53
N SER A 152 1.95 -1.60 1.44
CA SER A 152 1.73 -2.81 0.65
C SER A 152 1.93 -4.08 1.49
N SER A 153 2.97 -4.11 2.31
CA SER A 153 3.26 -5.22 3.22
C SER A 153 2.17 -5.37 4.30
N MET A 154 1.77 -4.27 4.95
CA MET A 154 0.69 -4.29 5.95
C MET A 154 -0.65 -4.76 5.38
N VAL A 155 -1.00 -4.31 4.17
CA VAL A 155 -2.22 -4.74 3.47
C VAL A 155 -2.14 -6.22 3.15
N SER A 156 -1.01 -6.70 2.60
CA SER A 156 -0.82 -8.10 2.22
C SER A 156 -0.87 -9.07 3.41
N ARG A 157 -0.45 -8.64 4.60
CA ARG A 157 -0.50 -9.44 5.83
C ARG A 157 -1.87 -9.42 6.52
N GLY A 158 -2.62 -8.33 6.36
CA GLY A 158 -3.96 -8.18 6.94
C GLY A 158 -5.06 -8.90 6.17
N VAL A 159 -4.75 -9.55 5.04
CA VAL A 159 -5.70 -10.27 4.20
C VAL A 159 -5.17 -11.67 3.86
N GLY A 160 -6.08 -12.62 3.65
CA GLY A 160 -5.70 -13.97 3.23
C GLY A 160 -5.02 -13.99 1.85
N PRO A 161 -4.23 -15.03 1.52
CA PRO A 161 -3.45 -15.12 0.29
C PRO A 161 -4.31 -14.99 -0.99
N ASN A 162 -5.56 -15.46 -0.95
CA ASN A 162 -6.51 -15.36 -2.05
C ASN A 162 -7.10 -13.95 -2.26
N GLN A 163 -6.90 -13.02 -1.31
CA GLN A 163 -7.48 -11.67 -1.32
C GLN A 163 -6.43 -10.55 -1.47
N VAL A 164 -5.13 -10.87 -1.47
CA VAL A 164 -4.04 -9.89 -1.58
C VAL A 164 -4.16 -9.05 -2.86
N GLY A 165 -4.47 -9.68 -3.99
CA GLY A 165 -4.65 -8.98 -5.28
C GLY A 165 -5.80 -7.98 -5.25
N VAL A 166 -6.92 -8.35 -4.62
CA VAL A 166 -8.09 -7.47 -4.45
C VAL A 166 -7.75 -6.29 -3.53
N ALA A 167 -7.09 -6.55 -2.40
CA ALA A 167 -6.76 -5.51 -1.43
C ALA A 167 -5.75 -4.49 -1.98
N LEU A 168 -4.71 -4.96 -2.69
CA LEU A 168 -3.76 -4.10 -3.39
C LEU A 168 -4.42 -3.36 -4.56
N GLY A 169 -5.36 -4.00 -5.25
CA GLY A 169 -6.21 -3.37 -6.26
C GLY A 169 -7.02 -2.21 -5.70
N ALA A 170 -7.66 -2.39 -4.54
CA ALA A 170 -8.40 -1.35 -3.84
C ALA A 170 -7.48 -0.19 -3.40
N MET A 171 -6.31 -0.49 -2.83
CA MET A 171 -5.31 0.52 -2.47
C MET A 171 -4.87 1.36 -3.69
N ASN A 172 -4.60 0.69 -4.83
CA ASN A 172 -4.26 1.37 -6.08
C ASN A 172 -5.46 2.15 -6.66
N GLY A 173 -6.69 1.68 -6.46
CA GLY A 173 -7.91 2.42 -6.81
C GLY A 173 -8.03 3.75 -6.05
N VAL A 174 -7.81 3.73 -4.72
CA VAL A 174 -7.77 4.96 -3.90
C VAL A 174 -6.65 5.89 -4.37
N LYS A 175 -5.47 5.36 -4.66
CA LYS A 175 -4.36 6.12 -5.22
C LYS A 175 -4.73 6.79 -6.56
N ALA A 176 -5.41 6.07 -7.46
CA ALA A 176 -5.83 6.59 -8.76
C ALA A 176 -6.90 7.69 -8.65
N LEU A 177 -7.84 7.56 -7.71
CA LEU A 177 -8.80 8.64 -7.39
C LEU A 177 -8.07 9.91 -6.97
N THR A 178 -7.02 9.72 -6.17
CA THR A 178 -6.20 10.82 -5.67
C THR A 178 -5.34 11.45 -6.77
N GLU A 179 -4.92 10.67 -7.76
CA GLU A 179 -4.19 11.15 -8.93
C GLU A 179 -5.05 12.06 -9.82
N GLY A 180 -6.35 11.79 -9.93
CA GLY A 180 -7.28 12.69 -10.63
C GLY A 180 -7.57 13.97 -9.85
N PHE A 181 -7.81 13.85 -8.54
CA PHE A 181 -8.23 14.97 -7.70
C PHE A 181 -7.06 15.87 -7.26
N GLY A 182 -5.90 15.28 -6.97
CA GLY A 182 -4.72 15.94 -6.41
C GLY A 182 -4.23 17.12 -7.25
N PRO A 183 -3.90 16.93 -8.55
CA PRO A 183 -3.43 18.00 -9.42
C PRO A 183 -4.44 19.13 -9.59
N LEU A 184 -5.74 18.82 -9.65
CA LEU A 184 -6.80 19.83 -9.77
C LEU A 184 -6.84 20.73 -8.52
N CYS A 185 -6.82 20.13 -7.33
CA CYS A 185 -6.84 20.88 -6.08
C CYS A 185 -5.53 21.63 -5.84
N PHE A 186 -4.39 20.95 -5.88
CA PHE A 186 -3.10 21.55 -5.56
C PHE A 186 -2.62 22.52 -6.64
N GLY A 187 -2.98 22.30 -7.91
CA GLY A 187 -2.74 23.27 -8.98
C GLY A 187 -3.52 24.56 -8.77
N ALA A 188 -4.82 24.47 -8.43
CA ALA A 188 -5.65 25.64 -8.11
C ALA A 188 -5.16 26.36 -6.84
N LEU A 189 -4.74 25.62 -5.81
CA LEU A 189 -4.13 26.18 -4.61
C LEU A 189 -2.82 26.91 -4.95
N LEU A 190 -1.93 26.31 -5.74
CA LEU A 190 -0.67 26.93 -6.12
C LEU A 190 -0.92 28.27 -6.81
N PHE A 191 -1.86 28.31 -7.77
CA PHE A 191 -2.21 29.55 -8.47
C PHE A 191 -2.79 30.62 -7.55
N GLN A 192 -3.61 30.25 -6.56
CA GLN A 192 -4.16 31.21 -5.59
C GLN A 192 -3.11 31.75 -4.61
N PHE A 193 -2.17 30.92 -4.18
CA PHE A 193 -1.14 31.30 -3.21
C PHE A 193 0.12 31.89 -3.86
N GLU A 194 0.22 31.89 -5.18
CA GLU A 194 1.40 32.32 -5.92
C GLU A 194 1.80 33.78 -5.62
N ASP A 195 0.82 34.67 -5.58
CA ASP A 195 1.02 36.12 -5.33
C ASP A 195 1.05 36.48 -3.83
N THR A 196 0.93 35.50 -2.94
CA THR A 196 0.97 35.75 -1.50
C THR A 196 2.39 35.68 -0.94
N ARG A 197 2.59 36.17 0.29
CA ARG A 197 3.89 36.11 1.00
C ARG A 197 4.43 34.69 1.24
N LEU A 198 3.62 33.66 1.02
CA LEU A 198 3.92 32.25 1.27
C LEU A 198 3.53 31.38 0.06
N PRO A 199 4.30 31.41 -1.04
CA PRO A 199 3.99 30.62 -2.23
C PRO A 199 4.11 29.10 -1.99
N GLY A 200 4.78 28.69 -0.91
CA GLY A 200 4.86 27.30 -0.47
C GLY A 200 3.68 26.80 0.38
N ALA A 201 2.63 27.61 0.58
CA ALA A 201 1.45 27.23 1.36
C ALA A 201 0.78 25.90 0.92
N PRO A 202 0.69 25.54 -0.38
CA PRO A 202 0.14 24.26 -0.80
C PRO A 202 0.92 23.06 -0.24
N TYR A 203 2.24 23.17 -0.09
CA TYR A 203 3.08 22.11 0.49
C TYR A 203 2.91 22.03 2.01
N LEU A 204 2.64 23.14 2.70
CA LEU A 204 2.30 23.12 4.12
C LEU A 204 0.94 22.42 4.36
N ILE A 205 -0.01 22.63 3.45
CA ILE A 205 -1.28 21.88 3.48
C ILE A 205 -1.01 20.39 3.26
N ALA A 206 -0.18 20.02 2.27
CA ALA A 206 0.24 18.63 2.07
C ALA A 206 0.92 18.04 3.31
N ALA A 207 1.71 18.82 4.04
CA ALA A 207 2.29 18.41 5.33
C ALA A 207 1.21 18.14 6.39
N MET A 208 0.15 18.95 6.45
CA MET A 208 -0.98 18.71 7.35
C MET A 208 -1.69 17.39 7.02
N PHE A 209 -1.88 17.07 5.74
CA PHE A 209 -2.40 15.76 5.32
C PHE A 209 -1.47 14.61 5.75
N ALA A 210 -0.15 14.78 5.60
CA ALA A 210 0.84 13.81 6.04
C ALA A 210 0.83 13.59 7.56
N ILE A 211 0.70 14.67 8.35
CA ILE A 211 0.57 14.60 9.80
C ILE A 211 -0.75 13.92 10.18
N GLY A 212 -1.85 14.21 9.48
CA GLY A 212 -3.13 13.51 9.66
C GLY A 212 -3.00 12.01 9.41
N ALA A 213 -2.28 11.61 8.35
CA ALA A 213 -1.98 10.21 8.07
C ALA A 213 -1.10 9.57 9.16
N LEU A 214 -0.13 10.32 9.70
CA LEU A 214 0.71 9.87 10.81
C LEU A 214 -0.10 9.66 12.10
N LEU A 215 -1.01 10.58 12.43
CA LEU A 215 -1.93 10.46 13.56
C LEU A 215 -2.88 9.26 13.39
N ALA A 216 -3.41 9.05 12.18
CA ALA A 216 -4.20 7.87 11.86
C ALA A 216 -3.39 6.57 12.01
N SER A 217 -2.10 6.60 11.66
CA SER A 217 -1.18 5.47 11.83
C SER A 217 -0.89 5.12 13.30
N TYR A 218 -0.91 6.09 14.22
CA TYR A 218 -0.84 5.79 15.67
C TYR A 218 -2.09 5.07 16.18
N SER A 219 -3.25 5.31 15.56
CA SER A 219 -4.51 4.64 15.91
C SER A 219 -4.59 3.20 15.39
N LEU A 220 -3.66 2.76 14.55
CA LEU A 220 -3.48 1.35 14.22
C LEU A 220 -2.92 0.64 15.44
N LYS A 221 -3.77 0.08 16.30
CA LYS A 221 -3.33 -0.76 17.42
C LYS A 221 -2.60 -1.98 16.82
N GLU A 222 -1.44 -2.33 17.37
CA GLU A 222 -0.82 -3.65 17.17
C GLU A 222 -1.71 -4.68 17.86
N ASP A 223 -2.89 -4.93 17.31
CA ASP A 223 -3.61 -6.13 17.65
C ASP A 223 -2.82 -7.25 16.97
N GLY A 224 -2.10 -8.02 17.78
CA GLY A 224 -1.48 -9.28 17.42
C GLY A 224 -2.49 -10.34 16.95
N SER A 225 -3.67 -9.93 16.45
CA SER A 225 -4.68 -10.75 15.80
C SER A 225 -4.59 -10.73 14.27
N MET A 226 -3.57 -10.08 13.69
CA MET A 226 -3.14 -10.20 12.27
C MET A 226 -2.74 -11.64 11.84
N GLY A 227 -3.08 -12.65 12.64
CA GLY A 227 -2.97 -14.07 12.31
C GLY A 227 -3.91 -14.98 13.11
N ARG A 228 -4.97 -14.47 13.76
CA ARG A 228 -5.90 -15.30 14.56
C ARG A 228 -7.38 -15.15 14.19
N ASP A 229 -7.85 -13.95 13.86
CA ASP A 229 -9.29 -13.76 13.60
C ASP A 229 -9.74 -14.37 12.25
N GLY A 230 -8.80 -14.55 11.30
CA GLY A 230 -9.05 -15.28 10.05
C GLY A 230 -8.95 -16.80 10.18
N VAL A 231 -8.17 -17.28 11.17
CA VAL A 231 -7.97 -18.72 11.41
C VAL A 231 -9.12 -19.29 12.23
N GLU A 232 -9.63 -18.57 13.25
CA GLU A 232 -10.80 -19.03 14.01
C GLU A 232 -12.07 -19.12 13.17
N MET A 233 -12.26 -18.24 12.17
CA MET A 233 -13.43 -18.32 11.28
C MET A 233 -13.27 -19.41 10.21
N GLU A 234 -12.05 -19.70 9.72
CA GLU A 234 -11.79 -20.83 8.81
C GLU A 234 -11.86 -22.18 9.55
N ASP A 235 -11.35 -22.28 10.78
CA ASP A 235 -11.39 -23.51 11.58
C ASP A 235 -12.83 -23.85 11.99
N ILE A 236 -13.65 -22.88 12.42
CA ILE A 236 -15.06 -23.13 12.77
C ILE A 236 -15.85 -23.54 11.51
N GLN A 237 -15.56 -22.96 10.34
CA GLN A 237 -16.29 -23.25 9.11
C GLN A 237 -15.86 -24.58 8.47
N HIS A 238 -14.58 -24.96 8.58
CA HIS A 238 -14.10 -26.28 8.17
C HIS A 238 -14.53 -27.41 9.13
N GLU A 239 -14.65 -27.13 10.43
CA GLU A 239 -15.15 -28.09 11.41
C GLU A 239 -16.66 -28.34 11.25
N GLU A 240 -17.47 -27.29 11.01
CA GLU A 240 -18.90 -27.43 10.66
C GLU A 240 -19.13 -28.15 9.32
N GLU A 241 -18.33 -27.88 8.28
CA GLU A 241 -18.43 -28.60 6.99
C GLU A 241 -18.01 -30.07 7.13
N ALA A 242 -17.01 -30.38 7.96
CA ALA A 242 -16.57 -31.76 8.20
C ALA A 242 -17.60 -32.57 8.99
N GLU A 243 -18.23 -31.98 10.03
CA GLU A 243 -19.32 -32.63 10.77
C GLU A 243 -20.56 -32.83 9.88
N GLY A 244 -20.93 -31.84 9.08
CA GLY A 244 -22.07 -31.94 8.15
C GLY A 244 -21.89 -33.02 7.07
N LEU A 245 -20.65 -33.22 6.59
CA LEU A 245 -20.33 -34.29 5.66
C LEU A 245 -20.34 -35.67 6.34
N LEU A 246 -19.83 -35.80 7.57
CA LEU A 246 -19.88 -37.06 8.32
C LEU A 246 -21.32 -37.49 8.63
N ASP A 247 -22.19 -36.56 9.04
CA ASP A 247 -23.61 -36.83 9.26
C ASP A 247 -24.31 -37.26 7.97
N THR A 248 -23.93 -36.66 6.84
CA THR A 248 -24.46 -37.04 5.52
C THR A 248 -23.96 -38.43 5.11
N PHE A 249 -22.69 -38.76 5.34
CA PHE A 249 -22.13 -40.09 5.06
C PHE A 249 -22.73 -41.19 5.95
N LEU A 250 -22.86 -40.96 7.26
CA LEU A 250 -23.48 -41.91 8.19
C LEU A 250 -24.96 -42.18 7.87
N LYS A 251 -25.68 -41.15 7.40
CA LYS A 251 -27.08 -41.28 6.98
C LYS A 251 -27.23 -42.07 5.68
N VAL A 252 -26.26 -41.97 4.77
CA VAL A 252 -26.23 -42.74 3.50
C VAL A 252 -25.81 -44.20 3.76
N GLU A 253 -24.91 -44.45 4.70
CA GLU A 253 -24.43 -45.80 5.02
C GLU A 253 -25.46 -46.59 5.87
N GLY A 254 -26.20 -45.92 6.76
CA GLY A 254 -27.32 -46.51 7.50
C GLY A 254 -28.54 -46.89 6.65
N THR A 255 -28.75 -46.23 5.50
CA THR A 255 -29.84 -46.59 4.57
C THR A 255 -29.56 -47.81 3.71
N ASN A 256 -28.32 -48.30 3.67
CA ASN A 256 -27.92 -49.44 2.84
C ASN A 256 -27.89 -50.79 3.60
N SER A 257 -28.31 -50.83 4.87
CA SER A 257 -28.38 -52.06 5.67
C SER A 257 -29.80 -52.58 5.95
N GLU A 258 -30.85 -51.94 5.44
CA GLU A 258 -32.25 -52.39 5.61
C GLU A 258 -32.97 -52.70 4.27
N GLY A 259 -32.23 -52.85 3.17
CA GLY A 259 -32.76 -53.24 1.84
C GLY A 259 -32.37 -54.66 1.43
#